data_AF-A0A2P4YQY6-F1
#
_entry.id   AF-A0A2P4YQY6-F1
#
_cell.length_a   1.000
_cell.length_b   1.000
_cell.length_c   1.000
_cell.angle_alpha   90.00
_cell.angle_beta   90.00
_cell.angle_gamma   90.00
#
_symmetry.space_group_name_H-M   'P 1'
#
loop_
_entity.id
_entity.type
_entity.pdbx_description
1 polymer ?
#
loop_
_entity_poly.entity_id
_entity_poly.type
_entity_poly.pdbx_seq_one_letter_code
_entity_poly.pdbx_strand_id
1 'polypeptide(L)'
;MDKDFTELQRFQSDNGDACLMRFDIKPLPKIQTVRQAFDGVLQFSYNLEISISDLIGDITIRENDDEDWDNSVAQHRLVTSIPPSTKVDMNNVTFTHYWGDGSGPHTDRAVGNEVGIAVCNYVQEDELYPYHVSERVRQDMTFHVMVAKYPRQHL
;
A
#
# COMPACT_ATOMS: atom_id res chain seq x y z
N MET A 1 -9.39 11.22 18.52
CA MET A 1 -10.12 10.43 17.51
C MET A 1 -9.70 8.98 17.73
N ASP A 2 -10.22 8.36 18.79
CA ASP A 2 -10.00 6.93 19.07
C ASP A 2 -11.01 6.05 18.31
N LYS A 3 -11.56 6.57 17.22
CA LYS A 3 -12.63 5.94 16.47
C LYS A 3 -12.10 5.55 15.12
N ASP A 4 -12.07 4.25 14.88
CA ASP A 4 -11.95 3.68 13.54
C ASP A 4 -12.88 4.41 12.59
N PHE A 5 -12.32 4.87 11.48
CA PHE A 5 -13.08 5.39 10.36
C PHE A 5 -12.72 4.60 9.12
N THR A 6 -13.74 4.27 8.34
CA THR A 6 -13.58 3.63 7.04
C THR A 6 -14.67 4.21 6.14
N GLU A 7 -14.26 4.77 5.02
CA GLU A 7 -15.13 5.11 3.91
C GLU A 7 -14.71 4.29 2.69
N LEU A 8 -15.69 3.75 1.99
CA LEU A 8 -15.49 2.90 0.83
C LEU A 8 -16.49 3.26 -0.25
N GLN A 9 -15.99 3.54 -1.44
CA GLN A 9 -16.79 3.86 -2.60
C GLN A 9 -16.42 2.91 -3.75
N ARG A 10 -17.45 2.39 -4.41
CA ARG A 10 -17.34 1.65 -5.66
C ARG A 10 -18.05 2.44 -6.75
N PHE A 11 -17.39 2.59 -7.89
CA PHE A 11 -17.94 3.32 -9.03
C PHE A 11 -17.31 2.80 -10.32
N GLN A 12 -17.85 3.23 -11.44
CA GLN A 12 -17.29 2.97 -12.75
C GLN A 12 -16.63 4.24 -13.27
N SER A 13 -15.42 4.14 -13.82
CA SER A 13 -14.75 5.28 -14.47
C SER A 13 -15.47 5.67 -15.77
N ASP A 14 -15.16 6.86 -16.30
CA ASP A 14 -15.68 7.31 -17.61
C ASP A 14 -15.28 6.36 -18.75
N ASN A 15 -14.19 5.60 -18.57
CA ASN A 15 -13.70 4.61 -19.54
C ASN A 15 -14.33 3.22 -19.35
N GLY A 16 -15.19 3.04 -18.34
CA GLY A 16 -15.89 1.79 -18.06
C GLY A 16 -15.20 0.88 -17.03
N ASP A 17 -14.08 1.30 -16.45
CA ASP A 17 -13.32 0.49 -15.49
C ASP A 17 -14.01 0.41 -14.13
N ALA A 18 -13.93 -0.73 -13.46
CA ALA A 18 -14.43 -0.89 -12.10
C ALA A 18 -13.41 -0.31 -11.11
N CYS A 19 -13.81 0.72 -10.36
CA CYS A 19 -12.95 1.41 -9.40
C CYS A 19 -13.41 1.19 -7.95
N LEU A 20 -12.43 1.10 -7.05
CA LEU A 20 -12.63 1.08 -5.61
C LEU A 20 -11.77 2.19 -4.98
N MET A 21 -12.40 3.10 -4.25
CA MET A 21 -11.70 4.05 -3.39
C MET A 21 -11.99 3.70 -1.93
N ARG A 22 -10.93 3.75 -1.11
CA ARG A 22 -11.01 3.45 0.31
C ARG A 22 -10.18 4.45 1.09
N PHE A 23 -10.76 5.00 2.15
CA PHE A 23 -10.07 5.87 3.10
C PHE A 23 -10.27 5.33 4.51
N ASP A 24 -9.18 5.12 5.23
CA ASP A 24 -9.19 4.57 6.58
C ASP A 24 -8.42 5.44 7.56
N ILE A 25 -8.93 5.51 8.79
CA ILE A 25 -8.18 5.94 9.98
C ILE A 25 -8.28 4.82 10.99
N LYS A 26 -7.15 4.19 11.31
CA LYS A 26 -7.06 3.03 12.22
C LYS A 26 -6.15 3.36 13.41
N PRO A 27 -6.69 3.61 14.61
CA PRO A 27 -5.91 3.68 15.84
C PRO A 27 -5.22 2.34 16.13
N LEU A 28 -3.95 2.39 16.55
CA LEU A 28 -3.16 1.21 16.88
C LEU A 28 -2.79 1.21 18.37
N PRO A 29 -3.73 0.87 19.30
CA PRO A 29 -3.55 1.12 20.74
C PRO A 29 -2.46 0.27 21.40
N LYS A 30 -2.07 -0.85 20.78
CA LYS A 30 -1.00 -1.74 21.26
C LYS A 30 0.40 -1.28 20.83
N ILE A 31 0.50 -0.41 19.83
CA ILE A 31 1.76 0.08 19.29
C ILE A 31 2.26 1.24 20.16
N GLN A 32 3.56 1.24 20.45
CA GLN A 32 4.17 2.20 21.39
C GLN A 32 4.84 3.39 20.69
N THR A 33 5.36 3.19 19.47
CA THR A 33 6.09 4.22 18.72
C THR A 33 5.62 4.30 17.27
N VAL A 34 5.81 5.47 16.65
CA VAL A 34 5.53 5.65 15.22
C VAL A 34 6.40 4.71 14.39
N ARG A 35 7.68 4.57 14.76
CA ARG A 35 8.61 3.64 14.12
C ARG A 35 8.07 2.21 14.09
N GLN A 36 7.57 1.69 15.20
CA GLN A 36 7.06 0.33 15.28
C GLN A 36 5.86 0.09 14.35
N ALA A 37 4.92 1.04 14.26
CA ALA A 37 3.83 0.94 13.29
C ALA A 37 4.34 1.04 11.85
N PHE A 38 5.30 1.92 11.60
CA PHE A 38 5.86 2.09 10.26
C PHE A 38 6.67 0.88 9.79
N ASP A 39 7.43 0.22 10.66
CA ASP A 39 8.10 -1.04 10.34
C ASP A 39 7.11 -2.12 9.89
N GLY A 40 5.89 -2.14 10.44
CA GLY A 40 4.81 -3.00 9.96
C GLY A 40 4.33 -2.66 8.55
N VAL A 41 4.30 -1.38 8.18
CA VAL A 41 3.98 -0.93 6.81
C VAL A 41 5.09 -1.35 5.84
N LEU A 42 6.36 -1.25 6.24
CA LEU A 42 7.49 -1.73 5.45
C LEU A 42 7.42 -3.24 5.25
N GLN A 43 7.13 -4.00 6.30
CA GLN A 43 6.99 -5.45 6.23
C GLN A 43 5.82 -5.86 5.32
N PHE A 44 4.68 -5.17 5.40
CA PHE A 44 3.55 -5.39 4.49
C PHE A 44 3.96 -5.13 3.03
N SER A 45 4.65 -4.00 2.78
CA SER A 45 5.11 -3.65 1.43
C SER A 45 6.10 -4.69 0.90
N TYR A 46 7.05 -5.12 1.74
CA TYR A 46 8.03 -6.14 1.37
C TYR A 46 7.36 -7.48 0.99
N ASN A 47 6.37 -7.92 1.77
CA ASN A 47 5.66 -9.19 1.59
C ASN A 47 4.28 -9.00 0.95
N LEU A 48 4.16 -8.11 -0.04
CA LEU A 48 2.87 -7.70 -0.59
C LEU A 48 2.15 -8.88 -1.29
N GLU A 49 2.89 -9.76 -1.98
CA GLU A 49 2.35 -10.97 -2.62
C GLU A 49 1.73 -11.94 -1.60
N ILE A 50 2.40 -12.18 -0.46
CA ILE A 50 1.86 -12.99 0.63
C ILE A 50 0.64 -12.31 1.23
N SER A 51 0.73 -11.01 1.51
CA SER A 51 -0.35 -10.25 2.14
C SER A 51 -1.63 -10.22 1.28
N ILE A 52 -1.49 -10.09 -0.04
CA ILE A 52 -2.61 -10.17 -0.98
C ILE A 52 -3.18 -11.59 -1.03
N SER A 53 -2.30 -12.60 -1.08
CA SER A 53 -2.73 -14.00 -1.10
C SER A 53 -3.53 -14.39 0.14
N ASP A 54 -3.07 -13.97 1.32
CA ASP A 54 -3.77 -14.21 2.59
C ASP A 54 -5.11 -13.46 2.67
N LEU A 55 -5.19 -12.26 2.10
CA LEU A 55 -6.40 -11.43 2.16
C LEU A 55 -7.49 -11.90 1.18
N ILE A 56 -7.11 -12.25 -0.05
CA ILE A 56 -8.04 -12.60 -1.13
C ILE A 56 -8.34 -14.11 -1.14
N GLY A 57 -7.36 -14.94 -0.74
CA GLY A 57 -7.42 -16.41 -0.82
C GLY A 57 -6.95 -16.97 -2.16
N ASP A 58 -6.70 -16.10 -3.15
CA ASP A 58 -6.12 -16.46 -4.45
C ASP A 58 -4.59 -16.32 -4.41
N ILE A 59 -3.86 -17.19 -5.11
CA ILE A 59 -2.39 -17.19 -5.10
C ILE A 59 -1.87 -15.99 -5.88
N THR A 60 -1.07 -15.16 -5.22
CA THR A 60 -0.32 -14.06 -5.82
C THR A 60 1.17 -14.35 -5.78
N ILE A 61 1.85 -14.19 -6.91
CA ILE A 61 3.31 -14.37 -7.04
C ILE A 61 3.98 -13.04 -7.38
N ARG A 62 5.22 -12.87 -6.96
CA ARG A 62 6.10 -11.76 -7.35
C ARG A 62 7.05 -12.22 -8.47
N GLU A 63 7.10 -11.48 -9.58
CA GLU A 63 7.90 -11.85 -10.76
C GLU A 63 9.27 -11.16 -10.83
N ASN A 64 9.56 -10.20 -9.95
CA ASN A 64 10.84 -9.45 -9.87
C ASN A 64 11.58 -9.66 -8.54
N ASP A 65 11.50 -10.86 -7.94
CA ASP A 65 12.07 -11.13 -6.60
C ASP A 65 13.62 -11.15 -6.56
N ASP A 66 14.27 -11.15 -7.72
CA ASP A 66 15.75 -11.14 -7.85
C ASP A 66 16.37 -9.74 -7.67
N GLU A 67 15.57 -8.68 -7.55
CA GLU A 67 16.05 -7.30 -7.42
C GLU A 67 16.42 -6.95 -5.97
N ASP A 68 17.63 -6.42 -5.77
CA ASP A 68 18.07 -5.91 -4.46
C ASP A 68 17.19 -4.72 -4.05
N TRP A 69 16.34 -4.97 -3.04
CA TRP A 69 15.40 -3.99 -2.54
C TRP A 69 16.08 -2.89 -1.72
N ASP A 70 15.81 -1.63 -2.08
CA ASP A 70 16.05 -0.49 -1.19
C ASP A 70 14.82 -0.30 -0.28
N ASN A 71 15.05 -0.18 1.03
CA ASN A 71 13.97 0.11 1.98
C ASN A 71 13.16 1.37 1.63
N SER A 72 13.72 2.29 0.84
CA SER A 72 13.06 3.53 0.42
C SER A 72 12.29 3.42 -0.90
N VAL A 73 12.61 2.47 -1.79
CA VAL A 73 12.02 2.38 -3.13
C VAL A 73 12.01 0.95 -3.67
N ALA A 74 10.94 0.65 -4.40
CA ALA A 74 10.41 -0.69 -4.43
C ALA A 74 9.48 -0.93 -5.62
N GLN A 75 9.88 -1.72 -6.60
CA GLN A 75 8.94 -2.18 -7.63
C GLN A 75 8.30 -3.52 -7.22
N HIS A 76 6.99 -3.62 -7.37
CA HIS A 76 6.18 -4.80 -7.09
C HIS A 76 5.54 -5.28 -8.40
N ARG A 77 6.09 -6.34 -8.98
CA ARG A 77 5.47 -7.03 -10.12
C ARG A 77 4.71 -8.25 -9.63
N LEU A 78 3.40 -8.11 -9.47
CA LEU A 78 2.56 -9.13 -8.86
C LEU A 78 1.57 -9.72 -9.86
N VAL A 79 1.40 -11.04 -9.79
CA VAL A 79 0.41 -11.76 -10.59
C VAL A 79 -0.47 -12.61 -9.70
N THR A 80 -1.76 -12.30 -9.66
CA THR A 80 -2.76 -13.10 -8.94
C THR A 80 -3.44 -14.07 -9.91
N SER A 81 -3.46 -15.36 -9.56
CA SER A 81 -4.17 -16.39 -10.33
C SER A 81 -5.56 -16.62 -9.75
N ILE A 82 -6.58 -16.15 -10.47
CA ILE A 82 -7.99 -16.29 -10.10
C ILE A 82 -8.59 -17.48 -10.87
N PRO A 83 -9.07 -18.52 -10.17
CA PRO A 83 -9.73 -19.66 -10.81
C PRO A 83 -10.93 -19.25 -11.67
N PRO A 84 -11.18 -19.92 -12.81
CA PRO A 84 -10.47 -21.09 -13.32
C PRO A 84 -9.23 -20.79 -14.16
N SER A 85 -9.06 -19.56 -14.68
CA SER A 85 -7.98 -19.26 -15.62
C SER A 85 -7.64 -17.77 -15.76
N THR A 86 -8.21 -16.89 -14.94
CA THR A 86 -7.95 -15.46 -15.04
C THR A 86 -6.66 -15.13 -14.30
N LYS A 87 -5.78 -14.36 -14.94
CA LYS A 87 -4.61 -13.79 -14.27
C LYS A 87 -4.80 -12.28 -14.15
N VAL A 88 -4.52 -11.75 -12.98
CA VAL A 88 -4.53 -10.30 -12.73
C VAL A 88 -3.10 -9.83 -12.56
N ASP A 89 -2.73 -8.78 -13.28
CA ASP A 89 -1.40 -8.19 -13.32
C ASP A 89 -1.41 -6.85 -12.57
N MET A 90 -0.53 -6.70 -11.58
CA MET A 90 -0.27 -5.44 -10.90
C MET A 90 1.21 -5.10 -11.04
N ASN A 91 1.52 -3.91 -11.54
CA ASN A 91 2.87 -3.37 -11.56
C ASN A 91 2.86 -2.02 -10.82
N ASN A 92 3.46 -1.99 -9.64
CA ASN A 92 3.42 -0.81 -8.77
C ASN A 92 4.81 -0.43 -8.26
N VAL A 93 5.03 0.84 -7.98
CA VAL A 93 6.22 1.32 -7.27
C VAL A 93 5.81 1.93 -5.95
N THR A 94 6.42 1.45 -4.86
CA THR A 94 6.29 1.99 -3.52
C THR A 94 7.49 2.88 -3.20
N PHE A 95 7.25 4.02 -2.58
CA PHE A 95 8.25 4.88 -1.96
C PHE A 95 7.95 4.99 -0.49
N THR A 96 8.97 4.86 0.36
CA THR A 96 8.80 4.95 1.81
C THR A 96 9.79 5.91 2.41
N HIS A 97 9.37 6.62 3.45
CA HIS A 97 10.25 7.47 4.22
C HIS A 97 9.80 7.60 5.67
N TYR A 98 10.78 7.66 6.57
CA TYR A 98 10.57 7.85 7.99
C TYR A 98 11.37 9.05 8.49
N TRP A 99 10.68 10.03 9.08
CA TRP A 99 11.30 11.15 9.76
C TRP A 99 11.22 10.92 11.26
N GLY A 100 12.38 10.80 11.92
CA GLY A 100 12.47 10.66 13.38
C GLY A 100 12.95 11.92 14.11
N ASP A 101 13.50 12.89 13.38
CA ASP A 101 14.17 14.08 13.91
C ASP A 101 13.30 15.35 13.88
N GLY A 102 12.10 15.27 13.34
CA GLY A 102 11.19 16.42 13.19
C GLY A 102 11.39 17.25 11.93
N SER A 103 12.25 16.83 10.99
CA SER A 103 12.37 17.47 9.67
C SER A 103 11.24 17.11 8.70
N GLY A 104 10.40 16.15 9.07
CA GLY A 104 9.28 15.67 8.28
C GLY A 104 8.07 16.60 8.24
N PRO A 105 7.05 16.24 7.45
CA PRO A 105 5.82 17.02 7.37
C PRO A 105 5.10 17.10 8.73
N HIS A 106 4.65 18.30 9.09
CA HIS A 106 3.81 18.52 10.26
C HIS A 106 2.34 18.41 9.88
N THR A 107 1.58 17.65 10.66
CA THR A 107 0.12 17.66 10.58
C THR A 107 -0.42 18.37 11.81
N ASP A 108 -1.44 19.21 11.64
CA ASP A 108 -1.97 20.07 12.73
C ASP A 108 -2.44 19.30 13.97
N ARG A 109 -2.63 17.99 13.86
CA ARG A 109 -3.19 17.13 14.91
C ARG A 109 -2.22 16.08 15.44
N ALA A 110 -1.11 15.80 14.75
CA ALA A 110 -0.12 14.87 15.26
C ALA A 110 0.62 15.47 16.45
N VAL A 111 1.08 14.62 17.35
CA VAL A 111 1.90 15.00 18.51
C VAL A 111 3.26 14.33 18.43
N GLY A 112 4.31 15.10 18.75
CA GLY A 112 5.69 14.66 18.55
C GLY A 112 6.20 14.95 17.14
N ASN A 113 7.39 14.44 16.86
CA ASN A 113 8.19 14.82 15.68
C ASN A 113 8.32 13.68 14.67
N GLU A 114 7.79 12.49 15.00
CA GLU A 114 7.94 11.28 14.20
C GLU A 114 6.79 11.13 13.22
N VAL A 115 7.11 10.86 11.96
CA VAL A 115 6.14 10.55 10.91
C VAL A 115 6.73 9.55 9.92
N GLY A 116 5.94 8.54 9.58
CA GLY A 116 6.25 7.58 8.52
C GLY A 116 5.25 7.72 7.39
N ILE A 117 5.73 7.73 6.14
CA ILE A 117 4.89 7.79 4.95
C ILE A 117 5.31 6.67 3.99
N ALA A 118 4.32 5.98 3.45
CA ALA A 118 4.47 5.11 2.30
C ALA A 118 3.48 5.54 1.21
N VAL A 119 3.98 5.68 -0.01
CA VAL A 119 3.17 6.02 -1.19
C VAL A 119 3.44 4.98 -2.25
N CYS A 120 2.38 4.42 -2.81
CA CYS A 120 2.46 3.46 -3.89
C CYS A 120 1.60 3.93 -5.05
N ASN A 121 2.13 3.79 -6.26
CA ASN A 121 1.39 4.07 -7.48
C ASN A 121 1.68 3.01 -8.54
N TYR A 122 0.73 2.81 -9.44
CA TYR A 122 0.89 1.89 -10.56
C TYR A 122 1.87 2.45 -11.61
N VAL A 123 2.50 1.54 -12.34
CA VAL A 123 3.39 1.84 -13.46
C VAL A 123 2.58 1.76 -14.76
N GLN A 124 2.45 2.89 -15.45
CA GLN A 124 1.66 2.96 -16.68
C GLN A 124 2.34 2.24 -17.85
N GLU A 125 3.65 2.45 -17.99
CA GLU A 125 4.49 1.93 -19.07
C GLU A 125 5.82 1.46 -18.47
N ASP A 126 6.25 0.26 -18.86
CA ASP A 126 7.46 -0.38 -18.36
C ASP A 126 8.10 -1.14 -19.53
N GLU A 127 9.22 -0.62 -20.06
CA GLU A 127 9.92 -1.24 -21.19
C GLU A 127 10.65 -2.52 -20.80
N LEU A 128 11.13 -2.60 -19.56
CA LEU A 128 11.82 -3.79 -19.04
C LEU A 128 10.82 -4.93 -18.84
N TYR A 129 9.60 -4.58 -18.42
CA TYR A 129 8.57 -5.55 -18.13
C TYR A 129 7.17 -5.14 -18.65
N PRO A 130 6.93 -5.27 -19.96
CA PRO A 130 5.72 -4.79 -20.60
C PRO A 130 4.46 -5.52 -20.13
N TYR A 131 3.33 -4.82 -20.16
CA TYR A 131 2.03 -5.39 -19.81
C TYR A 131 1.52 -6.36 -20.91
N HIS A 132 1.13 -7.58 -20.49
CA HIS A 132 0.63 -8.63 -21.37
C HIS A 132 -0.89 -8.61 -21.52
N VAL A 133 -1.42 -7.65 -22.30
CA VAL A 133 -2.87 -7.39 -22.45
C VAL A 133 -3.70 -8.60 -22.90
N SER A 134 -3.13 -9.51 -23.70
CA SER A 134 -3.84 -10.71 -24.18
C SER A 134 -3.88 -11.86 -23.16
N GLU A 135 -3.06 -11.80 -22.10
CA GLU A 135 -2.86 -12.90 -21.16
C GLU A 135 -3.38 -12.59 -19.76
N ARG A 136 -3.43 -11.31 -19.38
CA ARG A 136 -3.70 -10.88 -18.00
C ARG A 136 -4.60 -9.66 -17.99
N VAL A 137 -5.50 -9.60 -17.01
CA VAL A 137 -6.30 -8.41 -16.71
C VAL A 137 -5.44 -7.46 -15.88
N ARG A 138 -5.32 -6.20 -16.29
CA ARG A 138 -4.59 -5.18 -15.53
C ARG A 138 -5.39 -4.73 -14.32
N GLN A 139 -4.73 -4.60 -13.17
CA GLN A 139 -5.26 -3.95 -11.98
C GLN A 139 -4.30 -2.86 -11.50
N ASP A 140 -4.73 -1.61 -11.65
CA ASP A 140 -3.99 -0.47 -11.14
C ASP A 140 -4.30 -0.25 -9.66
N MET A 141 -3.26 -0.03 -8.86
CA MET A 141 -3.37 0.27 -7.44
C MET A 141 -2.56 1.50 -7.07
N THR A 142 -3.20 2.41 -6.34
CA THR A 142 -2.55 3.55 -5.69
C THR A 142 -2.94 3.51 -4.23
N PHE A 143 -1.97 3.70 -3.34
CA PHE A 143 -2.25 3.88 -1.92
C PHE A 143 -1.31 4.89 -1.27
N HIS A 144 -1.80 5.51 -0.20
CA HIS A 144 -1.02 6.39 0.65
C HIS A 144 -1.26 5.98 2.10
N VAL A 145 -0.18 5.72 2.81
CA VAL A 145 -0.21 5.41 4.24
C VAL A 145 0.61 6.45 4.98
N MET A 146 0.02 7.03 6.00
CA MET A 146 0.71 7.91 6.95
C MET A 146 0.56 7.33 8.35
N VAL A 147 1.69 7.22 9.05
CA VAL A 147 1.76 6.82 10.44
C VAL A 147 2.29 8.00 11.23
N ALA A 148 1.51 8.46 12.19
CA ALA A 148 1.89 9.51 13.12
C ALA A 148 1.23 9.27 14.48
N LYS A 149 1.79 9.86 15.53
CA LYS A 149 1.21 9.76 16.87
C LYS A 149 0.12 10.82 17.04
N TYR A 150 -1.01 10.42 17.64
CA TYR A 150 -2.14 11.31 17.93
C TYR A 150 -2.49 11.24 19.42
N PRO A 151 -3.03 12.34 20.00
CA PRO A 151 -3.48 12.33 21.39
C PRO A 151 -4.68 11.39 21.55
N ARG A 152 -4.64 10.57 22.60
CA ARG A 152 -5.77 9.74 23.03
C ARG A 152 -6.85 10.68 23.58
N GLN A 153 -8.08 10.59 23.09
CA GLN A 153 -9.18 11.37 23.66
C GLN A 153 -9.74 10.58 24.84
N HIS A 154 -9.38 11.00 26.06
CA HIS A 154 -10.07 10.52 27.25
C HIS A 154 -11.48 11.13 27.26
N LEU A 155 -12.50 10.29 27.05
CA LEU A 155 -13.87 10.58 27.47
C LEU A 155 -14.00 10.29 28.97
#